data_AF-A0A3D3FHV9-F1
#
_entry.id   AF-A0A3D3FHV9-F1
#
_cell.length_a   1.000
_cell.length_b   1.000
_cell.length_c   1.000
_cell.angle_alpha   90.00
_cell.angle_beta   90.00
_cell.angle_gamma   90.00
#
_symmetry.space_group_name_H-M   'P 1'
#
loop_
_entity.id
_entity.type
_entity.pdbx_description
1 polymer ?
#
loop_
_entity_poly.entity_id
_entity_poly.type
_entity_poly.pdbx_seq_one_letter_code
_entity_poly.pdbx_strand_id
1 'polypeptide(L)'
;NDRLRVCPDGKTGSYDRIVPKFQKLVAGRGDKEYYVRGTFTKHNLDFTNDILEMERLGFDQISVEPVVSDPQLDYSIQEEDLPVVFKEY
;
A
#
# COMPACT_ATOMS: atom_id res chain seq x y z
N ASN A 1 5.47 2.86 -0.01
CA ASN A 1 4.74 3.83 0.85
C ASN A 1 5.13 5.29 0.62
N ASP A 2 6.37 5.68 0.96
CA ASP A 2 6.73 7.10 1.13
C ASP A 2 6.85 7.92 -0.15
N ARG A 3 6.88 7.28 -1.32
CA ARG A 3 6.82 7.96 -2.62
C ARG A 3 5.53 8.78 -2.79
N LEU A 4 4.40 8.29 -2.28
CA LEU A 4 3.07 8.89 -2.49
C LEU A 4 2.38 9.32 -1.19
N ARG A 5 2.77 8.77 -0.04
CA ARG A 5 2.20 9.13 1.27
C ARG A 5 3.18 10.01 2.04
N VAL A 6 3.38 11.22 1.56
CA VAL A 6 4.28 12.22 2.17
C VAL A 6 3.57 13.05 3.25
N CYS A 7 4.35 13.59 4.18
CA CYS A 7 3.91 14.57 5.16
C CYS A 7 3.60 15.93 4.49
N PRO A 8 2.96 16.88 5.21
CA PRO A 8 2.63 18.20 4.66
C PRO A 8 3.81 19.03 4.15
N ASP A 9 5.05 18.67 4.53
CA ASP A 9 6.27 19.30 4.02
C ASP A 9 6.64 18.85 2.59
N GLY A 10 5.91 17.89 2.03
CA GLY A 10 6.10 17.35 0.68
C GLY A 10 7.37 16.53 0.50
N LYS A 11 8.14 16.26 1.56
CA LYS A 11 9.44 15.58 1.47
C LYS A 11 9.57 14.39 2.42
N THR A 12 8.99 14.51 3.61
CA THR A 12 9.16 13.51 4.66
C THR A 12 8.15 12.38 4.47
N GLY A 13 8.63 11.14 4.45
CA GLY A 13 7.79 9.95 4.42
C GLY A 13 6.89 9.80 5.65
N SER A 14 5.85 8.96 5.54
CA SER A 14 4.95 8.66 6.65
C SER A 14 5.20 7.28 7.27
N TYR A 15 5.92 6.39 6.59
CA TYR A 15 6.03 4.96 6.91
C TYR A 15 6.49 4.70 8.35
N ASP A 16 7.65 5.22 8.74
CA ASP A 16 8.24 5.03 10.07
C ASP A 16 7.35 5.56 11.20
N ARG A 17 6.46 6.50 10.89
CA ARG A 17 5.53 7.10 11.86
C ARG A 17 4.22 6.32 11.97
N ILE A 18 3.74 5.70 10.89
CA ILE A 18 2.43 5.03 10.85
C ILE A 18 2.54 3.54 11.20
N VAL A 19 3.60 2.84 10.78
CA VAL A 19 3.72 1.39 10.99
C VAL A 19 3.67 1.01 12.47
N PRO A 20 4.47 1.62 13.38
CA PRO A 20 4.39 1.28 14.81
C PRO A 20 3.03 1.61 15.43
N LYS A 21 2.34 2.64 14.92
CA LYS A 21 1.01 3.03 15.40
C LYS A 21 -0.07 2.04 14.96
N PHE A 22 0.02 1.54 13.72
CA PHE A 22 -0.88 0.52 13.21
C PHE A 22 -0.67 -0.81 13.91
N GLN A 23 0.58 -1.24 14.13
CA GLN A 23 0.88 -2.43 14.94
C GLN A 23 0.29 -2.30 16.36
N LYS A 24 0.47 -1.14 17.01
CA LYS A 24 -0.14 -0.86 18.32
C LYS A 24 -1.68 -0.88 18.28
N LEU A 25 -2.28 -0.33 17.23
CA LEU A 25 -3.73 -0.32 17.04
C LEU A 25 -4.24 -1.76 16.95
N VAL A 26 -3.66 -2.56 16.04
CA VAL A 26 -4.02 -3.95 15.77
C VAL A 26 -3.86 -4.82 17.01
N ALA A 27 -2.75 -4.71 17.74
CA ALA A 27 -2.54 -5.43 18.99
C ALA A 27 -3.62 -5.14 20.05
N GLY A 28 -4.26 -3.96 20.00
CA GLY A 28 -5.36 -3.58 20.89
C GLY A 28 -6.76 -3.91 20.38
N ARG A 29 -6.91 -4.49 19.18
CA ARG A 29 -8.23 -4.76 18.59
C ARG A 29 -8.89 -6.04 19.10
N GLY A 30 -8.11 -7.04 19.53
CA GLY A 30 -8.63 -8.38 19.81
C GLY A 30 -9.36 -8.91 18.57
N ASP A 31 -10.61 -9.34 18.74
CA ASP A 31 -11.42 -9.93 17.65
C ASP A 31 -12.11 -8.90 16.73
N LYS A 32 -11.81 -7.60 16.89
CA LYS A 32 -12.44 -6.56 16.05
C LYS A 32 -11.79 -6.50 14.67
N GLU A 33 -12.61 -6.68 13.65
CA GLU A 33 -12.23 -6.58 12.22
C GLU A 33 -11.42 -5.33 11.91
N TYR A 34 -10.38 -5.45 11.10
CA TYR A 34 -9.63 -4.34 10.53
C TYR A 34 -9.09 -4.72 9.17
N TYR A 35 -8.49 -3.79 8.46
CA TYR A 35 -7.56 -4.17 7.40
C TYR A 35 -6.56 -3.05 7.18
N VAL A 36 -5.34 -3.41 6.79
CA VAL A 36 -4.38 -2.48 6.25
C VAL A 36 -4.67 -2.32 4.76
N ARG A 37 -4.94 -1.07 4.34
CA ARG A 37 -5.26 -0.74 2.95
C ARG A 37 -4.04 -0.15 2.25
N GLY A 38 -3.49 -0.87 1.28
CA GLY A 38 -2.49 -0.39 0.34
C GLY A 38 -3.12 -0.02 -1.00
N THR A 39 -2.48 0.87 -1.75
CA THR A 39 -2.82 1.14 -3.14
C THR A 39 -1.57 0.92 -3.99
N PHE A 40 -1.67 0.10 -5.03
CA PHE A 40 -0.58 -0.05 -6.00
C PHE A 40 -0.79 0.81 -7.23
N THR A 41 0.33 1.19 -7.83
CA THR A 41 0.44 2.19 -8.90
C THR A 41 1.42 1.65 -9.94
N LYS A 42 1.65 2.42 -11.01
CA LYS A 42 2.71 2.13 -11.97
C LYS A 42 4.11 2.00 -11.34
N HIS A 43 4.30 2.54 -10.14
CA HIS A 43 5.58 2.52 -9.43
C HIS A 43 5.87 1.24 -8.65
N ASN A 44 4.88 0.37 -8.50
CA ASN A 44 4.95 -0.86 -7.72
C ASN A 44 3.98 -1.89 -8.31
N LEU A 45 4.21 -2.23 -9.59
CA LEU A 45 3.41 -3.25 -10.28
C LEU A 45 3.62 -4.63 -9.67
N ASP A 46 4.74 -4.87 -8.98
CA ASP A 46 5.06 -6.05 -8.17
C ASP A 46 4.41 -5.97 -6.77
N PHE A 47 3.14 -5.57 -6.70
CA PHE A 47 2.44 -5.23 -5.46
C PHE A 47 2.30 -6.41 -4.49
N THR A 48 2.52 -7.66 -4.92
CA THR A 48 2.57 -8.81 -4.00
C THR A 48 3.73 -8.69 -3.01
N ASN A 49 4.84 -8.05 -3.39
CA ASN A 49 5.94 -7.77 -2.47
C ASN A 49 5.52 -6.81 -1.36
N ASP A 50 4.65 -5.83 -1.66
CA ASP A 50 4.09 -4.94 -0.65
C ASP A 50 3.16 -5.72 0.32
N ILE A 51 2.40 -6.70 -0.18
CA ILE A 51 1.56 -7.58 0.65
C ILE A 51 2.43 -8.44 1.57
N LEU A 52 3.48 -9.07 1.04
CA LEU A 52 4.42 -9.89 1.83
C LEU A 52 5.12 -9.06 2.91
N GLU A 53 5.47 -7.81 2.61
CA GLU A 53 6.05 -6.92 3.63
C GLU A 53 5.03 -6.57 4.72
N MET A 54 3.78 -6.30 4.37
CA MET A 54 2.71 -6.09 5.36
C MET A 54 2.49 -7.33 6.25
N GLU A 55 2.54 -8.53 5.67
CA GLU A 55 2.43 -9.79 6.41
C GLU A 55 3.60 -9.99 7.37
N ARG A 56 4.85 -9.71 6.95
CA ARG A 56 6.04 -9.73 7.81
C ARG A 56 5.98 -8.74 8.97
N LEU A 57 5.29 -7.61 8.79
CA LEU A 57 5.04 -6.63 9.85
C LEU A 57 3.96 -7.10 10.86
N GLY A 58 3.31 -8.24 10.61
CA GLY A 58 2.32 -8.85 11.48
C GLY A 58 0.88 -8.42 11.19
N PHE A 59 0.59 -7.90 9.99
CA PHE A 59 -0.78 -7.61 9.57
C PHE A 59 -1.39 -8.83 8.87
N ASP A 60 -2.53 -9.32 9.37
CA ASP A 60 -3.21 -10.53 8.86
C ASP A 60 -4.47 -10.23 8.04
N GLN A 61 -4.95 -8.99 8.09
CA GLN A 61 -6.07 -8.50 7.28
C GLN A 61 -5.55 -7.39 6.36
N ILE A 62 -5.32 -7.72 5.08
CA ILE A 62 -4.67 -6.84 4.10
C ILE A 62 -5.56 -6.71 2.86
N SER A 63 -5.72 -5.48 2.36
CA SER A 63 -6.29 -5.20 1.03
C SER A 63 -5.36 -4.27 0.27
N VAL A 64 -4.87 -4.71 -0.88
CA VAL A 64 -4.04 -3.89 -1.79
C VAL A 64 -4.73 -3.83 -3.15
N GLU A 65 -5.10 -2.62 -3.57
CA GLU A 65 -5.96 -2.40 -4.74
C GLU A 65 -5.30 -1.44 -5.74
N PRO A 66 -5.65 -1.51 -7.04
CA PRO A 66 -5.10 -0.61 -8.04
C PRO A 66 -5.51 0.83 -7.76
N VAL A 67 -4.66 1.78 -8.17
CA VAL A 67 -4.97 3.20 -8.12
C VAL A 67 -6.13 3.55 -9.05
N VAL A 68 -7.00 4.44 -8.58
CA VAL A 68 -8.01 5.11 -9.39
C VAL A 68 -7.62 6.58 -9.46
N SER A 69 -7.23 7.04 -10.64
CA SER A 69 -6.64 8.37 -10.85
C SER A 69 -6.83 8.85 -12.28
N ASP A 70 -6.51 10.13 -12.52
CA ASP A 70 -6.44 10.67 -13.88
C ASP A 70 -5.32 9.95 -14.66
N PRO A 71 -5.59 9.39 -15.85
CA PRO A 71 -4.59 8.66 -16.65
C PRO A 71 -3.32 9.47 -16.98
N GLN A 72 -3.37 10.80 -16.91
CA GLN A 72 -2.22 11.68 -17.17
C GLN A 72 -1.23 11.79 -16.00
N LEU A 73 -1.60 11.30 -14.80
CA LEU A 73 -0.70 11.29 -13.65
C LEU A 73 0.37 10.21 -13.82
N ASP A 74 1.59 10.52 -13.38
CA ASP A 74 2.79 9.70 -13.55
C ASP A 74 2.72 8.33 -12.85
N TYR A 75 1.91 8.22 -11.80
CA TYR A 75 1.67 6.99 -11.06
C TYR A 75 0.46 6.18 -11.58
N SER A 76 -0.31 6.70 -12.54
CA SER A 76 -1.49 6.00 -13.07
C SER A 76 -1.09 4.75 -13.84
N ILE A 77 -1.76 3.63 -13.55
CA ILE A 77 -1.64 2.37 -14.29
C ILE A 77 -2.22 2.58 -15.69
N GLN A 78 -1.49 2.13 -16.72
CA GLN A 78 -1.91 2.19 -18.13
C GLN A 78 -2.24 0.80 -18.66
N GLU A 79 -2.85 0.73 -19.85
CA GLU A 79 -3.20 -0.56 -20.47
C GLU A 79 -1.97 -1.45 -20.70
N GLU A 80 -0.83 -0.85 -21.04
CA GLU A 80 0.44 -1.57 -21.23
C GLU A 80 0.97 -2.23 -19.95
N ASP A 81 0.55 -1.77 -18.77
CA ASP A 81 0.99 -2.30 -17.48
C ASP A 81 0.17 -3.54 -17.05
N LEU A 82 -1.03 -3.74 -17.63
CA LEU A 82 -1.96 -4.82 -17.29
C LEU A 82 -1.35 -6.22 -17.37
N PRO A 83 -0.53 -6.58 -18.38
CA PRO A 83 0.11 -7.90 -18.43
C PRO A 83 1.05 -8.19 -17.25
N VAL A 84 1.59 -7.16 -16.59
CA VAL A 84 2.39 -7.32 -15.37
C VAL A 84 1.48 -7.47 -14.16
N VAL A 85 0.48 -6.59 -14.04
CA VAL A 85 -0.52 -6.64 -12.95
C VAL A 85 -1.21 -8.01 -12.88
N PHE A 86 -1.59 -8.59 -14.02
CA PHE A 86 -2.24 -9.90 -14.06
C PHE A 86 -1.35 -11.08 -13.68
N LYS A 87 -0.02 -10.91 -13.66
CA LYS A 87 0.90 -11.97 -13.18
C LYS A 87 1.02 -12.01 -11.66
N GLU A 88 0.58 -10.95 -10.99
CA GLU A 88 0.65 -10.78 -9.55
C GLU A 88 -0.66 -11.22 -8.85
N TYR A 89 -1.71 -11.51 -9.63
CA TYR A 89 -2.97 -12.14 -9.18
C TYR A 89 -2.92 -13.66 -9.36
#